data_AF-A0A6P8R956-F1
#
_entry.id   AF-A0A6P8R956-F1
#
_cell.length_a   1.000
_cell.length_b   1.000
_cell.length_c   1.000
_cell.angle_alpha   90.00
_cell.angle_beta   90.00
_cell.angle_gamma   90.00
#
_symmetry.space_group_name_H-M   'P 1'
#
loop_
_entity.id
_entity.type
_entity.pdbx_description
1 polymer ?
#
loop_
_entity_poly.entity_id
_entity_poly.type
_entity_poly.pdbx_seq_one_letter_code
_entity_poly.pdbx_strand_id
1 'polypeptide(L)'
;MTTEHPSPVRHSRQNSVHPVGMNADMDAVEAENQVELEEKTRLINQVLELQHTLEDLSARVDAVKEENLKLKSENQVLGQYIENLMSASSVFQTTDTKSKRK
;
A
#
# COMPACT_ATOMS: atom_id res chain seq x y z
N MET A 1 98.21 -14.12 9.41
CA MET A 1 97.63 -15.14 8.51
C MET A 1 96.17 -15.30 8.95
N THR A 2 95.22 -14.50 8.46
CA THR A 2 94.40 -14.73 7.23
C THR A 2 93.80 -16.14 7.25
N THR A 3 92.50 -16.39 7.30
CA THR A 3 91.36 -15.72 6.64
C THR A 3 90.02 -16.10 7.28
N GLU A 4 89.13 -15.12 7.29
CA GLU A 4 87.66 -15.18 7.42
C GLU A 4 87.02 -16.33 6.64
N HIS A 5 85.97 -16.96 7.18
CA HIS A 5 84.80 -17.44 6.41
C HIS A 5 83.57 -17.64 7.32
N PRO A 6 82.48 -16.88 7.12
CA PRO A 6 81.17 -17.11 7.72
C PRO A 6 80.18 -17.75 6.72
N SER A 7 79.10 -18.36 7.25
CA SER A 7 77.75 -18.60 6.65
C SER A 7 77.29 -20.08 6.67
N PRO A 8 75.97 -20.39 6.59
CA PRO A 8 74.79 -19.52 6.56
C PRO A 8 73.75 -19.80 7.65
N VAL A 9 73.08 -18.73 8.08
CA VAL A 9 71.83 -18.76 8.85
C VAL A 9 70.78 -19.58 8.10
N ARG A 10 70.28 -20.66 8.71
CA ARG A 10 69.06 -21.33 8.26
C ARG A 10 67.89 -20.88 9.13
N HIS A 11 67.21 -19.84 8.67
CA HIS A 11 65.86 -19.52 9.11
C HIS A 11 64.92 -20.66 8.66
N SER A 12 64.60 -21.58 9.57
CA SER A 12 63.47 -22.48 9.37
C SER A 12 62.19 -21.65 9.56
N ARG A 13 61.67 -21.24 8.40
CA ARG A 13 60.29 -20.82 8.08
C ARG A 13 59.34 -20.80 9.28
N GLN A 14 59.01 -19.60 9.75
CA GLN A 14 57.75 -19.37 10.43
C GLN A 14 56.63 -19.87 9.51
N ASN A 15 55.87 -20.86 9.97
CA ASN A 15 54.65 -21.30 9.32
C ASN A 15 53.61 -20.19 9.56
N SER A 16 53.64 -19.14 8.72
CA SER A 16 52.60 -18.12 8.69
C SER A 16 51.34 -18.80 8.15
N VAL A 17 50.45 -19.21 9.05
CA VAL A 17 49.07 -19.52 8.70
C VAL A 17 48.44 -18.19 8.32
N HIS A 18 48.49 -17.85 7.04
CA HIS A 18 47.64 -16.80 6.48
C HIS A 18 46.20 -17.34 6.43
N PRO A 19 45.22 -16.75 7.13
CA PRO A 19 43.82 -16.97 6.82
C PRO A 19 43.46 -16.04 5.65
N VAL A 20 44.08 -16.24 4.49
CA VAL A 20 43.69 -15.56 3.26
C VAL A 20 42.76 -16.52 2.53
N GLY A 21 41.49 -16.47 2.88
CA GLY A 21 40.47 -17.33 2.28
C GLY A 21 39.05 -17.20 2.85
N MET A 22 38.84 -16.38 3.88
CA MET A 22 37.53 -16.25 4.53
C MET A 22 36.89 -14.86 4.38
N ASN A 23 37.59 -13.87 3.79
CA ASN A 23 37.09 -12.49 3.68
C ASN A 23 36.27 -12.27 2.40
N ALA A 24 36.61 -12.91 1.28
CA ALA A 24 35.89 -12.71 0.01
C ALA A 24 34.48 -13.33 0.00
N ASP A 25 34.25 -14.35 0.82
CA ASP A 25 32.95 -15.01 0.99
C ASP A 25 32.00 -14.16 1.85
N MET A 26 32.53 -13.48 2.87
CA MET A 26 31.77 -12.53 3.69
C MET A 26 31.32 -11.30 2.89
N ASP A 27 32.20 -10.74 2.05
CA ASP A 27 31.87 -9.57 1.22
C ASP A 27 30.76 -9.87 0.18
N ALA A 28 30.71 -11.11 -0.34
CA ALA A 28 29.67 -11.55 -1.26
C ALA A 28 28.31 -11.71 -0.55
N VAL A 29 28.31 -12.30 0.66
CA VAL A 29 27.10 -12.45 1.47
C VAL A 29 26.55 -11.10 1.95
N GLU A 30 27.42 -10.15 2.29
CA GLU A 30 27.00 -8.78 2.65
C GLU A 30 26.39 -8.03 1.47
N ALA A 31 26.94 -8.20 0.27
CA ALA A 31 26.38 -7.63 -0.96
C ALA A 31 25.00 -8.22 -1.30
N GLU A 32 24.79 -9.53 -1.14
CA GLU A 32 23.47 -10.14 -1.34
C GLU A 32 22.43 -9.64 -0.32
N ASN A 33 22.81 -9.54 0.95
CA ASN A 33 21.94 -9.00 2.00
C ASN A 33 21.57 -7.53 1.75
N GLN A 34 22.49 -6.73 1.20
CA GLN A 34 22.23 -5.34 0.84
C GLN A 34 21.22 -5.23 -0.30
N VAL A 35 21.31 -6.09 -1.33
CA VAL A 35 20.34 -6.14 -2.43
C VAL A 35 18.96 -6.54 -1.92
N GLU A 36 18.87 -7.55 -1.04
CA GLU A 36 17.61 -7.96 -0.43
C GLU A 36 16.98 -6.82 0.40
N LEU A 37 17.80 -6.09 1.16
CA LEU A 37 17.34 -4.94 1.95
C LEU A 37 16.80 -3.81 1.07
N GLU A 38 17.45 -3.54 -0.05
CA GLU A 38 17.01 -2.55 -1.03
C GLU A 38 15.68 -2.96 -1.68
N GLU A 39 15.53 -4.23 -2.07
CA GLU A 39 14.29 -4.75 -2.63
C GLU A 39 13.14 -4.66 -1.62
N LYS A 40 13.39 -5.07 -0.38
CA LYS A 40 12.42 -4.93 0.72
C LYS A 40 12.02 -3.47 0.94
N THR A 41 12.98 -2.55 0.89
CA THR A 41 12.72 -1.11 1.02
C THR A 41 11.85 -0.59 -0.12
N ARG A 42 12.12 -1.02 -1.36
CA ARG A 42 11.29 -0.66 -2.53
C ARG A 42 9.87 -1.18 -2.40
N LEU A 43 9.69 -2.43 -1.97
CA LEU A 43 8.36 -3.01 -1.74
C LEU A 43 7.59 -2.29 -0.64
N ILE A 44 8.26 -1.92 0.47
CA ILE A 44 7.66 -1.13 1.55
C ILE A 44 7.14 0.21 1.00
N ASN A 45 7.95 0.92 0.21
CA ASN A 45 7.53 2.20 -0.36
C ASN A 45 6.32 2.05 -1.29
N GLN A 46 6.31 1.01 -2.14
CA GLN A 46 5.15 0.74 -3.00
C GLN A 46 3.89 0.46 -2.19
N VAL A 47 4.00 -0.31 -1.09
CA VAL A 47 2.87 -0.57 -0.20
C VAL A 47 2.37 0.72 0.45
N LEU A 48 3.27 1.60 0.90
CA LEU A 48 2.91 2.89 1.51
C LEU A 48 2.19 3.82 0.51
N GLU A 49 2.66 3.90 -0.73
CA GLU A 49 2.00 4.68 -1.78
C GLU A 49 0.59 4.16 -2.10
N LEU A 50 0.42 2.84 -2.16
CA LEU A 50 -0.87 2.21 -2.35
C LEU A 50 -1.81 2.45 -1.17
N GLN A 51 -1.31 2.38 0.06
CA GLN A 51 -2.09 2.67 1.26
C GLN A 51 -2.59 4.12 1.26
N HIS A 52 -1.73 5.09 0.92
CA HIS A 52 -2.14 6.48 0.83
C HIS A 52 -3.22 6.70 -0.24
N THR A 53 -3.04 6.10 -1.43
CA THR A 53 -4.03 6.15 -2.51
C THR A 53 -5.37 5.53 -2.08
N LEU A 54 -5.33 4.43 -1.32
CA LEU A 54 -6.52 3.76 -0.83
C LEU A 54 -7.26 4.60 0.23
N GLU A 55 -6.53 5.25 1.13
CA GLU A 55 -7.11 6.18 2.11
C GLU A 55 -7.83 7.35 1.41
N ASP A 56 -7.18 7.98 0.44
CA ASP A 56 -7.77 9.07 -0.34
C ASP A 56 -9.04 8.62 -1.07
N LEU A 57 -9.00 7.43 -1.68
CA LEU A 57 -10.17 6.87 -2.34
C LEU A 57 -11.29 6.56 -1.34
N SER A 58 -10.96 6.03 -0.16
CA SER A 58 -11.94 5.76 0.90
C SER A 58 -12.63 7.04 1.36
N ALA A 59 -11.86 8.11 1.62
CA ALA A 59 -12.40 9.41 2.01
C ALA A 59 -13.34 9.98 0.93
N ARG A 60 -12.97 9.85 -0.35
CA ARG A 60 -13.82 10.27 -1.47
C ARG A 60 -15.12 9.46 -1.56
N VAL A 61 -15.06 8.15 -1.32
CA VAL A 61 -16.26 7.30 -1.29
C VAL A 61 -17.21 7.73 -0.18
N ASP A 62 -16.68 8.04 1.01
CA ASP A 62 -17.51 8.48 2.13
C ASP A 62 -18.15 9.86 1.87
N ALA A 63 -17.43 10.80 1.26
CA ALA A 63 -17.99 12.07 0.83
C ALA A 63 -19.13 11.91 -0.19
N VAL A 64 -18.96 11.04 -1.19
CA VAL A 64 -20.01 10.74 -2.19
C VAL A 64 -21.23 10.08 -1.53
N LYS A 65 -21.03 9.18 -0.56
CA LYS A 65 -22.14 8.57 0.18
C LYS A 65 -22.91 9.62 0.98
N GLU A 66 -22.23 10.55 1.63
CA GLU A 66 -22.88 11.62 2.40
C GLU A 66 -23.72 12.53 1.49
N GLU A 67 -23.17 12.95 0.35
CA GLU A 67 -23.90 13.74 -0.65
C GLU A 67 -25.12 12.98 -1.18
N ASN A 68 -24.98 11.68 -1.45
CA ASN A 68 -26.10 10.85 -1.90
C ASN A 68 -27.22 10.78 -0.85
N LEU A 69 -26.89 10.69 0.43
CA LEU A 69 -27.88 10.69 1.51
C LEU A 69 -28.62 12.03 1.59
N LYS A 70 -27.91 13.16 1.45
CA LYS A 70 -28.52 14.50 1.41
C LYS A 70 -29.51 14.61 0.25
N LEU A 71 -29.10 14.21 -0.95
CA LEU A 71 -29.96 14.22 -2.14
C LEU A 71 -31.18 13.30 -1.99
N LYS A 72 -31.03 12.12 -1.39
CA LYS A 72 -32.17 11.23 -1.10
C LYS A 72 -33.17 11.89 -0.14
N SER A 73 -32.68 12.54 0.90
CA SER A 73 -33.54 13.26 1.85
C SER A 73 -34.29 14.40 1.18
N GLU A 74 -33.61 15.20 0.35
CA GLU A 74 -34.23 16.31 -0.39
C GLU A 74 -35.30 15.79 -1.36
N ASN A 75 -34.97 14.76 -2.15
CA ASN A 75 -35.90 14.13 -3.07
C ASN A 75 -37.12 13.53 -2.36
N GLN A 76 -36.95 12.99 -1.14
CA GLN A 76 -38.08 12.50 -0.35
C GLN A 76 -39.04 13.64 0.03
N VAL A 77 -38.50 14.77 0.49
CA VAL A 77 -39.30 15.95 0.86
C VAL A 77 -40.02 16.51 -0.37
N LEU A 78 -39.33 16.64 -1.50
CA LEU A 78 -39.91 17.10 -2.76
C LEU A 78 -40.99 16.13 -3.27
N GLY A 79 -40.74 14.82 -3.20
CA GLY A 79 -41.70 13.79 -3.57
C GLY A 79 -43.00 13.91 -2.76
N GLN A 80 -42.89 14.04 -1.44
CA GLN A 80 -44.06 14.24 -0.57
C GLN A 80 -44.82 15.52 -0.91
N TYR A 81 -44.11 16.61 -1.19
CA TYR A 81 -44.75 17.88 -1.58
C TYR A 81 -45.57 17.72 -2.87
N ILE A 82 -45.03 17.03 -3.87
CA ILE A 82 -45.72 16.73 -5.13
C ILE A 82 -46.95 15.85 -4.87
N GLU A 83 -46.83 14.78 -4.08
CA GLU A 83 -47.95 13.91 -3.69
C GLU A 83 -49.08 14.69 -2.99
N ASN A 84 -48.73 15.60 -2.09
CA ASN A 84 -49.69 16.44 -1.38
C ASN A 84 -50.43 17.37 -2.34
N LEU A 85 -49.74 17.95 -3.32
CA LEU A 85 -50.38 18.78 -4.35
C LEU A 85 -51.31 17.96 -5.26
N MET A 86 -50.88 16.77 -5.68
CA MET A 86 -51.69 15.88 -6.53
C MET A 86 -52.96 15.42 -5.80
N SER A 87 -52.86 15.05 -4.51
CA SER A 87 -54.01 14.60 -3.71
C SER A 87 -54.98 15.72 -3.35
N ALA A 88 -54.48 16.93 -3.08
CA ALA A 88 -55.31 18.10 -2.78
C ALA A 88 -55.99 18.71 -4.02
N SER A 89 -55.45 18.46 -5.22
CA SER A 89 -56.02 18.96 -6.46
C SER A 89 -57.09 18.01 -7.01
N SER A 90 -58.33 18.49 -7.09
CA SER A 90 -59.46 17.74 -7.68
C SER A 90 -59.25 17.36 -9.15
N VAL A 91 -58.32 18.01 -9.86
CA VAL A 91 -57.99 17.72 -11.27
C VAL A 91 -57.32 16.35 -11.45
N PHE A 92 -56.68 15.80 -10.41
CA PHE A 92 -56.03 14.50 -10.46
C PHE A 92 -56.86 13.36 -9.83
N GLN A 93 -58.10 13.62 -9.39
CA GLN A 93 -58.96 12.63 -8.70
C GLN A 93 -59.85 11.77 -9.62
N THR A 94 -59.72 11.85 -10.94
CA THR A 94 -60.53 11.06 -11.89
C THR A 94 -59.63 9.93 -12.44
N THR A 95 -59.83 8.64 -12.19
CA THR A 95 -61.05 7.83 -12.34
C THR A 95 -60.97 6.51 -11.53
N ASP A 96 -61.22 6.54 -10.23
CA ASP A 96 -61.66 5.32 -9.51
C ASP A 96 -63.19 5.24 -9.55
N THR A 97 -63.74 4.90 -10.71
CA THR A 97 -65.15 4.53 -10.80
C THR A 97 -65.35 3.17 -10.12
N LYS A 98 -65.69 3.21 -8.82
CA LYS A 98 -66.41 2.19 -8.04
C LYS A 98 -66.55 0.80 -8.71
N SER A 99 -65.58 -0.09 -8.45
CA SER A 99 -65.86 -1.54 -8.35
C SER A 99 -66.64 -1.80 -7.06
N LYS A 100 -67.91 -1.43 -7.04
CA LYS A 100 -68.86 -1.84 -6.00
C LYS A 100 -70.26 -1.89 -6.61
N ARG A 101 -70.58 -3.00 -7.26
CA ARG A 101 -71.96 -3.44 -7.44
C ARG A 101 -72.13 -4.83 -6.82
N LYS A 102 -73.28 -4.94 -6.16
CA LYS A 102 -73.80 -6.03 -5.32
C LYS A 102 -73.74 -7.39 -5.98
#